data_AF-A0A6G1EJ49-F1
#
_entry.id   AF-A0A6G1EJ49-F1
#
_cell.length_a   1.000
_cell.length_b   1.000
_cell.length_c   1.000
_cell.angle_alpha   90.00
_cell.angle_beta   90.00
_cell.angle_gamma   90.00
#
_symmetry.space_group_name_H-M   'P 1'
#
loop_
_entity.id
_entity.type
_entity.pdbx_description
1 polymer ?
#
loop_
_entity_poly.entity_id
_entity_poly.type
_entity_poly.pdbx_seq_one_letter_code
_entity_poly.pdbx_strand_id
1 'polypeptide(L)'
;MQLGKMRFRQSDVVVIKVGAAIETELEDRQLRIEDAKNATFTTIEEGIVPGGSKAYVHMSTVVHTIKETIEDSNERLGADNIQKVTFTYLSMDLHWLLAKRGTECTLQTTGRTISTAIGICCRPRELCA
;
A
#
# COMPACT_ATOMS: atom_id res chain seq x y z
N MET A 1 10.73 12.62 31.70
CA MET A 1 10.43 12.39 30.27
C MET A 1 11.57 11.56 29.70
N GLN A 2 11.30 10.31 29.33
CA GLN A 2 12.33 9.42 28.76
C GLN A 2 12.54 9.81 27.29
N LEU A 3 13.81 9.77 26.84
CA LEU A 3 14.20 10.12 25.47
C LEU A 3 14.81 8.89 24.80
N GLY A 4 14.13 8.38 23.78
CA GLY A 4 14.67 7.38 22.87
C GLY A 4 15.58 8.03 21.84
N LYS A 5 16.74 7.41 21.56
CA LYS A 5 17.65 7.85 20.50
C LYS A 5 17.58 6.86 19.34
N MET A 6 17.14 7.32 18.17
CA MET A 6 17.12 6.51 16.95
C MET A 6 18.20 6.94 15.96
N ARG A 7 18.70 5.98 15.16
CA ARG A 7 19.75 6.22 14.14
C ARG A 7 19.18 6.17 12.73
N PHE A 8 19.56 7.15 11.91
CA PHE A 8 19.07 7.33 10.55
C PHE A 8 20.18 6.94 9.54
N ARG A 9 20.30 5.63 9.21
CA ARG A 9 21.22 5.01 8.21
C ARG A 9 22.58 4.52 8.75
N GLN A 10 23.23 3.62 7.98
CA GLN A 10 24.47 2.91 8.32
C GLN A 10 25.77 3.71 8.09
N SER A 11 25.73 4.83 7.34
CA SER A 11 26.91 5.64 7.01
C SER A 11 26.93 7.01 7.67
N ASP A 12 25.79 7.66 7.83
CA ASP A 12 25.62 8.93 8.54
C ASP A 12 24.69 8.76 9.74
N VAL A 13 25.08 9.28 10.90
CA VAL A 13 24.30 9.11 12.14
C VAL A 13 23.55 10.39 12.46
N VAL A 14 22.31 10.50 11.98
CA VAL A 14 21.34 11.49 12.47
C VAL A 14 20.58 10.89 13.65
N VAL A 15 20.49 11.65 14.76
CA VAL A 15 19.84 11.23 16.00
C VAL A 15 18.48 11.89 16.12
N ILE A 16 17.40 11.10 16.04
CA ILE A 16 16.04 11.55 16.33
C ILE A 16 15.74 11.23 17.79
N LYS A 17 15.35 12.26 18.57
CA LYS A 17 14.95 12.13 19.97
C LYS A 17 13.43 11.98 20.06
N VAL A 18 12.95 10.80 20.44
CA VAL A 18 11.53 10.53 20.64
C VAL A 18 11.23 10.59 22.13
N GLY A 19 10.28 11.45 22.52
CA GLY A 19 9.84 11.58 23.90
C GLY A 19 8.49 10.91 24.13
N ALA A 20 8.36 10.20 25.25
CA ALA A 20 7.07 9.71 25.76
C ALA A 20 7.00 9.83 27.29
N ALA A 21 5.79 9.68 27.84
CA ALA A 21 5.54 9.75 29.27
C ALA A 21 5.86 8.42 29.97
N ILE A 22 5.56 7.29 29.32
CA ILE A 22 5.80 5.92 29.81
C ILE A 22 6.67 5.13 28.82
N GLU A 23 7.36 4.08 29.30
CA GLU A 23 8.28 3.25 28.51
C GLU A 23 7.56 2.49 27.38
N THR A 24 6.36 1.97 27.65
CA THR A 24 5.57 1.23 26.64
C THR A 24 5.11 2.11 25.48
N GLU A 25 4.79 3.39 25.76
CA GLU A 25 4.47 4.38 24.71
C GLU A 25 5.73 4.80 23.93
N LEU A 26 6.89 4.79 24.58
CA LEU A 26 8.15 5.14 23.94
C LEU A 26 8.51 4.09 22.88
N GLU A 27 8.30 2.80 23.17
CA GLU A 27 8.50 1.71 22.22
C GLU A 27 7.50 1.76 21.04
N ASP A 28 6.20 1.97 21.31
CA ASP A 28 5.19 2.11 20.24
C ASP A 28 5.52 3.27 19.29
N ARG A 29 5.90 4.43 19.84
CA ARG A 29 6.27 5.60 19.03
C ARG A 29 7.55 5.36 18.23
N GLN A 30 8.51 4.62 18.77
CA GLN A 30 9.73 4.26 18.04
C GLN A 30 9.40 3.37 16.84
N LEU A 31 8.61 2.32 17.04
CA LEU A 31 8.20 1.40 15.96
C LEU A 31 7.48 2.13 14.83
N ARG A 32 6.58 3.07 15.16
CA ARG A 32 5.86 3.87 14.16
C ARG A 32 6.77 4.79 13.35
N ILE A 33 7.79 5.37 13.98
CA ILE A 33 8.74 6.25 13.29
C ILE A 33 9.73 5.43 12.45
N GLU A 34 10.11 4.23 12.91
CA GLU A 34 10.97 3.32 12.15
C GLU A 34 10.27 2.85 10.86
N ASP A 35 8.99 2.49 10.94
CA ASP A 35 8.17 2.15 9.78
C ASP A 35 8.07 3.34 8.80
N ALA A 36 7.75 4.53 9.31
CA ALA A 36 7.67 5.74 8.48
C ALA A 36 9.00 6.08 7.79
N LYS A 37 10.12 5.97 8.51
CA LYS A 37 11.47 6.18 7.98
C LYS A 37 11.74 5.21 6.84
N ASN A 38 11.49 3.92 7.05
CA ASN A 38 11.76 2.90 6.04
C ASN A 38 10.91 3.13 4.78
N ALA A 39 9.62 3.46 4.96
CA ALA A 39 8.72 3.79 3.86
C ALA A 39 9.21 5.01 3.05
N THR A 40 9.70 6.06 3.70
CA THR A 40 10.22 7.25 3.01
C THR A 40 11.48 6.98 2.20
N PHE A 41 12.36 6.08 2.68
CA PHE A 41 13.56 5.74 1.94
C PHE A 41 13.26 4.94 0.69
N THR A 42 12.42 3.91 0.80
CA THR A 42 11.95 3.17 -0.38
C THR A 42 11.26 4.09 -1.37
N THR A 43 10.47 5.05 -0.89
CA THR A 43 9.79 6.04 -1.73
C THR A 43 10.77 6.93 -2.51
N ILE A 44 11.90 7.32 -1.92
CA ILE A 44 12.92 8.13 -2.59
C ILE A 44 13.61 7.33 -3.72
N GLU A 45 13.81 6.03 -3.52
CA GLU A 45 14.52 5.16 -4.46
C GLU A 45 13.59 4.63 -5.58
N GLU A 46 12.38 4.21 -5.24
CA GLU A 46 11.45 3.50 -6.15
C GLU A 46 10.23 4.35 -6.58
N GLY A 47 9.91 5.41 -5.86
CA GLY A 47 8.72 6.24 -6.09
C GLY A 47 7.47 5.75 -5.34
N ILE A 48 6.32 6.37 -5.62
CA ILE A 48 5.03 6.10 -4.95
C ILE A 48 4.04 5.52 -5.96
N VAL A 49 3.31 4.49 -5.55
CA VAL A 49 2.17 3.91 -6.28
C VAL A 49 0.86 4.12 -5.52
N PRO A 50 -0.31 4.14 -6.21
CA PRO A 50 -1.59 4.27 -5.54
C PRO A 50 -1.86 3.06 -4.62
N GLY A 51 -2.03 3.35 -3.32
CA GLY A 51 -2.31 2.35 -2.30
C GLY A 51 -3.73 1.78 -2.34
N GLY A 52 -4.07 0.94 -1.35
CA GLY A 52 -5.39 0.34 -1.23
C GLY A 52 -5.73 -0.56 -2.42
N SER A 53 -4.78 -1.45 -2.76
CA SER A 53 -4.85 -2.45 -3.85
C SER A 53 -5.17 -1.92 -5.27
N LYS A 54 -5.32 -0.61 -5.46
CA LYS A 54 -5.58 0.02 -6.78
C LYS A 54 -4.47 -0.23 -7.79
N ALA A 55 -3.21 -0.25 -7.34
CA ALA A 55 -2.06 -0.58 -8.20
C ALA A 55 -2.22 -1.95 -8.86
N TYR A 56 -2.71 -2.97 -8.12
CA TYR A 56 -2.94 -4.31 -8.66
C TYR A 56 -4.06 -4.35 -9.70
N VAL A 57 -5.16 -3.63 -9.46
CA VAL A 57 -6.24 -3.52 -10.45
C VAL A 57 -5.73 -2.88 -11.74
N HIS A 58 -4.90 -1.84 -11.65
CA HIS A 58 -4.31 -1.22 -12.82
C HIS A 58 -3.36 -2.17 -13.56
N MET A 59 -2.48 -2.88 -12.85
CA MET A 59 -1.58 -3.88 -13.43
C MET A 59 -2.33 -5.01 -14.14
N SER A 60 -3.51 -5.42 -13.64
CA SER A 60 -4.31 -6.47 -14.28
C SER A 60 -4.73 -6.15 -15.73
N THR A 61 -4.86 -4.86 -16.07
CA THR A 61 -5.16 -4.41 -17.44
C THR A 61 -3.98 -4.59 -18.38
N VAL A 62 -2.75 -4.39 -17.88
CA VAL A 62 -1.51 -4.53 -18.64
C VAL A 62 -1.16 -6.00 -18.88
N VAL A 63 -1.50 -6.89 -17.95
CA VAL A 63 -1.27 -8.34 -18.08
C VAL A 63 -1.98 -8.92 -19.31
N HIS A 64 -3.12 -8.35 -19.72
CA HIS A 64 -3.82 -8.79 -20.94
C HIS A 64 -2.96 -8.58 -22.19
N THR A 65 -2.29 -7.44 -22.30
CA THR A 65 -1.39 -7.14 -23.43
C THR A 65 -0.19 -8.09 -23.45
N ILE A 66 0.37 -8.41 -22.29
CA ILE A 66 1.52 -9.33 -22.18
C ILE A 66 1.14 -10.74 -22.64
N LYS A 67 -0.07 -11.21 -22.33
CA LYS A 67 -0.58 -12.52 -22.76
C LYS A 67 -0.67 -12.68 -24.28
N GLU A 68 -0.84 -11.59 -25.02
CA GLU A 68 -0.95 -11.64 -26.49
C GLU A 68 0.42 -11.84 -27.17
N THR A 69 1.50 -11.41 -26.51
CA THR A 69 2.89 -11.55 -26.99
C THR A 69 3.53 -12.92 -26.75
N ILE A 70 2.89 -13.81 -25.97
CA ILE A 70 3.47 -15.11 -25.58
C ILE A 70 2.92 -16.21 -26.51
N GLU A 71 3.82 -16.90 -27.19
CA GLU A 71 3.51 -17.99 -28.13
C GLU A 71 3.39 -19.36 -27.42
N ASP A 72 4.14 -19.57 -26.33
CA ASP A 72 4.15 -20.83 -25.58
C ASP A 72 2.91 -21.03 -24.69
N SER A 73 2.26 -22.20 -24.86
CA SER A 73 1.03 -22.55 -24.13
C SER A 73 1.22 -22.63 -22.61
N ASN A 74 2.39 -23.08 -22.14
CA ASN A 74 2.65 -23.21 -20.70
C ASN A 74 2.88 -21.87 -20.02
N GLU A 75 3.56 -20.94 -20.68
CA GLU A 75 3.79 -19.59 -20.17
C GLU A 75 2.50 -18.77 -20.13
N ARG A 76 1.61 -18.98 -21.12
CA ARG A 76 0.27 -18.37 -21.16
C ARG A 76 -0.60 -18.79 -19.97
N LEU A 77 -0.53 -20.05 -19.54
CA LEU A 77 -1.21 -20.54 -18.33
C LEU A 77 -0.62 -19.89 -17.07
N GLY A 78 0.69 -19.70 -17.01
CA GLY A 78 1.35 -18.97 -15.93
C GLY A 78 0.85 -17.53 -15.80
N ALA A 79 0.78 -16.80 -16.90
CA ALA A 79 0.22 -15.45 -16.93
C ALA A 79 -1.27 -15.41 -16.53
N ASP A 80 -2.03 -16.45 -16.87
CA ASP A 80 -3.44 -16.58 -16.45
C ASP A 80 -3.61 -16.79 -14.94
N ASN A 81 -2.73 -17.61 -14.36
CA ASN A 81 -2.72 -17.81 -12.92
C ASN A 81 -2.38 -16.51 -12.17
N ILE A 82 -1.41 -15.73 -12.66
CA ILE A 82 -1.06 -14.43 -12.06
C ILE A 82 -2.25 -13.46 -12.11
N GLN A 83 -2.98 -13.41 -13.22
CA GLN A 83 -4.16 -12.55 -13.33
C GLN A 83 -5.28 -12.97 -12.36
N LYS A 84 -5.56 -14.29 -12.29
CA LYS A 84 -6.57 -14.85 -11.36
C LYS A 84 -6.21 -14.58 -9.91
N VAL A 85 -4.97 -14.86 -9.55
CA VAL A 85 -4.42 -14.61 -8.22
C VAL A 85 -4.64 -13.15 -7.83
N THR A 86 -4.22 -12.21 -8.68
CA THR A 86 -4.38 -10.77 -8.42
C THR A 86 -5.83 -10.36 -8.11
N PHE A 87 -6.82 -11.00 -8.77
CA PHE A 87 -8.24 -10.73 -8.53
C PHE A 87 -8.76 -11.37 -7.23
N THR A 88 -8.30 -12.57 -6.87
CA THR A 88 -8.72 -13.27 -5.64
C THR A 88 -8.17 -12.62 -4.38
N TYR A 89 -6.94 -12.11 -4.40
CA TYR A 89 -6.38 -11.38 -3.27
C TYR A 89 -7.19 -10.11 -2.97
N LEU A 90 -7.64 -9.40 -4.01
CA LEU A 90 -8.50 -8.22 -3.86
C LEU A 90 -9.84 -8.55 -3.16
N SER A 91 -10.45 -9.69 -3.48
CA SER A 91 -11.75 -10.05 -2.89
C SER A 91 -11.61 -10.51 -1.43
N MET A 92 -10.52 -11.19 -1.08
CA MET A 92 -10.21 -11.57 0.31
C MET A 92 -9.92 -10.34 1.17
N ASP A 93 -9.10 -9.41 0.68
CA ASP A 93 -8.79 -8.16 1.37
C ASP A 93 -10.06 -7.34 1.60
N LEU A 94 -10.93 -7.25 0.60
CA LEU A 94 -12.18 -6.51 0.70
C LEU A 94 -13.12 -7.12 1.75
N HIS A 95 -13.22 -8.45 1.82
CA HIS A 95 -14.07 -9.10 2.82
C HIS A 95 -13.58 -8.83 4.25
N TRP A 96 -12.27 -8.96 4.49
CA TRP A 96 -11.68 -8.68 5.80
C TRP A 96 -11.84 -7.20 6.19
N LEU A 97 -11.65 -6.29 5.23
CA LEU A 97 -11.72 -4.85 5.48
C LEU A 97 -13.15 -4.37 5.71
N LEU A 98 -14.13 -4.91 4.99
CA LEU A 98 -15.56 -4.65 5.21
C LEU A 98 -16.02 -5.21 6.57
N ALA A 99 -15.54 -6.39 6.97
CA ALA A 99 -15.86 -6.98 8.28
C ALA A 99 -15.34 -6.14 9.46
N LYS A 100 -14.22 -5.43 9.29
CA LYS A 100 -13.61 -4.58 10.32
C LYS A 100 -14.25 -3.19 10.46
N ARG A 101 -14.86 -2.64 9.42
CA ARG A 101 -15.21 -1.21 9.36
C ARG A 101 -16.69 -0.84 9.32
N GLY A 102 -17.63 -1.80 9.33
CA GLY A 102 -19.05 -1.48 9.45
C GLY A 102 -19.51 -0.46 8.40
N THR A 103 -19.55 -0.88 7.14
CA THR A 103 -20.34 -0.26 6.04
C THR A 103 -20.45 1.27 6.00
N GLU A 104 -19.34 1.99 5.80
CA GLU A 104 -19.33 3.29 5.08
C GLU A 104 -18.02 3.41 4.28
N CYS A 105 -17.82 2.54 3.30
CA CYS A 105 -16.75 2.73 2.31
C CYS A 105 -17.38 3.32 1.04
N THR A 106 -17.10 4.60 0.78
CA THR A 106 -17.60 5.28 -0.41
C THR A 106 -16.76 4.88 -1.62
N LEU A 107 -17.42 4.48 -2.71
CA LEU A 107 -16.77 4.36 -4.02
C LEU A 107 -16.40 5.77 -4.50
N GLN A 108 -15.11 6.12 -4.45
CA GLN A 108 -14.64 7.34 -5.09
C GLN A 108 -14.39 7.03 -6.56
N THR A 109 -15.35 7.36 -7.41
CA THR A 109 -15.13 7.59 -8.84
C THR A 109 -14.74 9.06 -9.02
N THR A 110 -13.50 9.39 -8.74
CA THR A 110 -12.97 10.72 -9.06
C THR A 110 -12.88 10.86 -10.59
N GLY A 111 -13.84 11.58 -11.18
CA GLY A 111 -13.69 12.37 -12.40
C GLY A 111 -13.46 11.64 -13.73
N ARG A 112 -14.28 11.99 -14.73
CA ARG A 112 -14.14 11.59 -16.15
C ARG A 112 -12.82 12.10 -16.75
N THR A 113 -11.77 11.29 -16.77
CA THR A 113 -10.67 11.34 -17.75
C THR A 113 -9.84 10.05 -17.62
N ILE A 114 -10.01 9.13 -18.57
CA ILE A 114 -9.18 8.00 -19.10
C ILE A 114 -8.21 7.21 -18.17
N SER A 115 -7.74 7.70 -17.03
CA SER A 115 -7.05 6.92 -15.99
C SER A 115 -8.01 6.58 -14.86
N THR A 116 -8.84 5.56 -15.07
CA THR A 116 -9.87 5.11 -14.13
C THR A 116 -9.21 4.50 -12.87
N ALA A 117 -8.88 5.32 -11.88
CA ALA A 117 -8.45 4.88 -10.55
C ALA A 117 -9.67 4.62 -9.65
N ILE A 118 -10.56 3.72 -10.07
CA ILE A 118 -11.64 3.23 -9.20
C ILE A 118 -10.98 2.60 -7.98
N GLY A 119 -11.26 3.13 -6.80
CA GLY A 119 -10.93 2.40 -5.60
C GLY A 119 -11.65 2.94 -4.39
N ILE A 120 -11.58 2.14 -3.34
CA ILE A 120 -12.43 2.26 -2.18
C ILE A 120 -11.68 3.08 -1.14
N CYS A 121 -12.13 4.30 -0.85
CA CYS A 121 -11.63 5.05 0.30
C CYS A 121 -12.46 4.63 1.52
N CYS A 122 -11.86 3.89 2.45
CA CYS A 122 -12.50 3.54 3.72
C CYS A 122 -12.09 4.49 4.86
N ARG A 123 -11.53 5.66 4.54
CA ARG A 123 -11.41 6.78 5.50
C ARG A 123 -12.69 7.63 5.42
N PRO A 124 -13.06 8.33 6.51
CA PRO A 124 -14.12 9.33 6.46
C PRO A 124 -13.91 10.30 5.30
N ARG A 125 -15.01 10.76 4.68
CA ARG A 125 -15.00 11.60 3.47
C ARG A 125 -14.14 12.87 3.62
N GLU A 126 -13.99 13.37 4.84
CA GLU A 126 -13.19 14.55 5.20
C GLU A 126 -11.67 14.32 5.12
N LEU A 127 -11.23 13.07 5.14
CA LEU A 127 -9.82 12.67 5.11
C LEU A 127 -9.39 12.03 3.78
N CYS A 128 -10.33 11.87 2.83
CA CYS A 128 -10.03 11.41 1.47
C CYS A 128 -9.74 12.65 0.60
N ALA A 129 -8.46 13.03 0.51
CA ALA A 129 -7.97 14.03 -0.43
C ALA A 129 -8.08 13.55 -1.89
#